data_AF-A0A9Q2LFC0-F1
#
_entry.id   AF-A0A9Q2LFC0-F1
#
_cell.length_a   1.000
_cell.length_b   1.000
_cell.length_c   1.000
_cell.angle_alpha   90.00
_cell.angle_beta   90.00
_cell.angle_gamma   90.00
#
_symmetry.space_group_name_H-M   'P 1'
#
loop_
_entity.id
_entity.type
_entity.pdbx_description
1 polymer ?
#
loop_
_entity_poly.entity_id
_entity_poly.type
_entity_poly.pdbx_seq_one_letter_code
_entity_poly.pdbx_strand_id
1 'polypeptide(L)'
;QLQQAIKLLQLSNLELTDYVEQELERNPLLEPSNEDGQPDRGEQGDGDSETYLDNASKTEAGGDIEPAPLTVSEDTAPPAPEGDLDTDYDNVYADESKADRANDTAAAEAGPQSSSSDWQSSKTSSGGSFDGEGSFESTLTKELDLKEHLTEQLSVAISSERERFIGAYLIDQLTEAGYLTETLEESSDRLGVPIEELELLLAKLQTFEPTGVFARDLKECLTLQLIEKDRFDPVMALFLENLELFARRELSKLLKVCDIDEEDLTSLLEDVRNCDPKPGHAFGAEPIQPIVPDVFVRNKIDGGWAIELNTETLPRVLVNSQYYAEVASRSRDKETKTYLTDCLANANWLVKSLDQRARTILKVSTEIVRQQDGFLTHGVSHLRPLNLKTVADAISMHESTVSRVTSNKYMGTTRGIFELKYFFSSSIASTSGGDAYSAESVRHRIKDLIAQEDTKKILSDDRIVALLKDEGIDIARRTVAKYREALNIPSSVQRRREKKAFA
;
A
#
# COMPACT_ATOMS: atom_id res chain seq x y z
N GLN A 1 -26.63 -13.90 -1.91
CA GLN A 1 -26.20 -13.98 -0.49
C GLN A 1 -24.85 -14.68 -0.32
N LEU A 2 -24.70 -16.01 -0.41
CA LEU A 2 -23.42 -16.69 -0.12
C LEU A 2 -22.22 -16.17 -0.94
N GLN A 3 -22.38 -15.99 -2.26
CA GLN A 3 -21.35 -15.42 -3.13
C GLN A 3 -20.97 -13.97 -2.78
N GLN A 4 -21.94 -13.17 -2.31
CA GLN A 4 -21.69 -11.78 -1.87
C GLN A 4 -20.91 -11.77 -0.55
N ALA A 5 -21.23 -12.66 0.40
CA ALA A 5 -20.47 -12.80 1.65
C ALA A 5 -19.03 -13.25 1.39
N ILE A 6 -18.82 -14.10 0.38
CA ILE A 6 -17.48 -14.48 -0.09
C ILE A 6 -16.74 -13.28 -0.70
N LYS A 7 -17.40 -12.47 -1.54
CA LYS A 7 -16.81 -11.23 -2.09
C LYS A 7 -16.43 -10.27 -0.98
N LEU A 8 -17.31 -10.08 0.01
CA LEU A 8 -17.05 -9.27 1.21
C LEU A 8 -15.82 -9.72 2.01
N LEU A 9 -15.35 -10.97 1.92
CA LEU A 9 -14.09 -11.38 2.59
C LEU A 9 -12.83 -10.93 1.83
N GLN A 10 -12.93 -10.67 0.52
CA GLN A 10 -11.78 -10.33 -0.34
C GLN A 10 -11.48 -8.84 -0.40
N LEU A 11 -12.50 -7.98 -0.24
CA LEU A 11 -12.35 -6.53 -0.34
C LEU A 11 -11.28 -6.01 0.63
N SER A 12 -10.52 -5.00 0.21
CA SER A 12 -9.67 -4.18 1.08
C SER A 12 -10.49 -3.45 2.15
N ASN A 13 -9.86 -2.56 2.93
CA ASN A 13 -10.61 -1.65 3.82
C ASN A 13 -11.39 -0.62 2.99
N LEU A 14 -10.69 0.12 2.12
CA LEU A 14 -11.27 1.17 1.26
C LEU A 14 -12.44 0.63 0.42
N GLU A 15 -12.27 -0.48 -0.31
CA GLU A 15 -13.36 -1.09 -1.08
C GLU A 15 -14.54 -1.59 -0.22
N LEU A 16 -14.31 -1.88 1.07
CA LEU A 16 -15.38 -2.26 1.99
C LEU A 16 -16.16 -1.03 2.47
N THR A 17 -15.48 0.09 2.73
CA THR A 17 -16.09 1.37 3.04
C THR A 17 -16.94 1.86 1.87
N ASP A 18 -16.39 1.91 0.65
CA ASP A 18 -17.13 2.26 -0.57
C ASP A 18 -18.38 1.39 -0.77
N TYR A 19 -18.27 0.08 -0.48
CA TYR A 19 -19.39 -0.84 -0.58
C TYR A 19 -20.45 -0.59 0.50
N VAL A 20 -20.04 -0.29 1.72
CA VAL A 20 -20.94 0.04 2.83
C VAL A 20 -21.65 1.38 2.58
N GLU A 21 -20.97 2.40 2.05
CA GLU A 21 -21.57 3.67 1.64
C GLU A 21 -22.63 3.47 0.55
N GLN A 22 -22.35 2.67 -0.48
CA GLN A 22 -23.33 2.33 -1.53
C GLN A 22 -24.56 1.56 -1.00
N GLU A 23 -24.40 0.75 0.05
CA GLU A 23 -25.54 0.06 0.68
C GLU A 23 -26.30 0.99 1.65
N LEU A 24 -25.63 1.96 2.30
CA LEU A 24 -26.24 3.03 3.09
C LEU A 24 -27.11 3.95 2.21
N GLU A 25 -26.61 4.39 1.06
CA GLU A 25 -27.38 5.19 0.09
C GLU A 25 -28.65 4.47 -0.41
N ARG A 26 -28.60 3.14 -0.53
CA ARG A 26 -29.70 2.32 -1.05
C ARG A 26 -30.70 1.88 0.01
N ASN A 27 -30.29 1.77 1.26
CA ASN A 27 -31.09 1.15 2.31
C ASN A 27 -31.41 2.14 3.44
N PRO A 28 -32.63 2.72 3.46
CA PRO A 28 -33.02 3.73 4.46
C PRO A 28 -33.22 3.15 5.88
N LEU A 29 -32.90 1.87 6.10
CA LEU A 29 -32.88 1.24 7.43
C LEU A 29 -31.46 1.11 8.00
N LEU A 30 -30.43 1.55 7.27
CA LEU A 30 -29.04 1.54 7.71
C LEU A 30 -28.61 2.93 8.17
N GLU A 31 -27.87 2.98 9.28
CA GLU A 31 -27.27 4.20 9.81
C GLU A 31 -25.77 3.94 10.07
N PRO A 32 -24.89 4.92 9.78
CA PRO A 32 -23.51 4.85 10.24
C PRO A 32 -23.49 4.97 11.77
N SER A 33 -22.67 4.17 12.46
CA SER A 33 -22.51 4.37 13.90
C SER A 33 -21.56 5.54 14.17
N ASN A 34 -22.10 6.74 14.30
CA ASN A 34 -21.32 7.89 14.76
C ASN A 34 -20.91 7.65 16.23
N GLU A 35 -19.62 7.55 16.53
CA GLU A 35 -19.12 7.44 17.91
C GLU A 35 -19.09 8.80 18.65
N ASP A 36 -19.43 9.91 17.99
CA ASP A 36 -19.54 11.24 18.60
C ASP A 36 -20.89 11.53 19.28
N GLY A 37 -21.76 10.52 19.38
CA GLY A 37 -23.03 10.58 20.11
C GLY A 37 -22.88 10.23 21.58
N GLN A 38 -22.75 11.22 22.47
CA GLN A 38 -23.06 11.01 23.89
C GLN A 38 -24.50 10.47 24.03
N PRO A 39 -24.79 9.54 24.95
CA PRO A 39 -26.14 9.01 25.10
C PRO A 39 -27.08 10.13 25.53
N ASP A 40 -28.05 10.43 24.67
CA ASP A 40 -29.03 11.50 24.85
C ASP A 40 -29.84 11.29 26.14
N ARG A 41 -29.42 11.98 27.21
CA ARG A 41 -30.19 12.12 28.44
C ARG A 41 -31.30 13.14 28.18
N GLY A 42 -32.42 12.65 27.69
CA GLY A 42 -33.62 13.46 27.50
C GLY A 42 -34.02 14.19 28.79
N GLU A 43 -33.82 15.51 28.82
CA GLU A 43 -34.33 16.41 29.86
C GLU A 43 -35.68 17.02 29.42
N GLN A 44 -36.78 16.49 29.98
CA GLN A 44 -37.97 17.22 30.43
C GLN A 44 -39.06 16.23 30.86
N GLY A 45 -39.71 16.35 32.02
CA GLY A 45 -39.56 17.38 33.05
C GLY A 45 -40.04 16.92 34.43
N ASP A 46 -39.74 17.76 35.42
CA ASP A 46 -39.94 17.55 36.85
C ASP A 46 -41.43 17.65 37.28
N GLY A 47 -41.80 17.02 38.40
CA GLY A 47 -43.19 17.02 38.90
C GLY A 47 -43.53 15.98 39.97
N ASP A 48 -43.28 16.34 41.23
CA ASP A 48 -43.97 15.88 42.46
C ASP A 48 -43.80 14.42 42.94
N SER A 49 -42.68 14.22 43.65
CA SER A 49 -42.60 13.64 45.01
C SER A 49 -43.90 13.15 45.69
N GLU A 50 -43.95 11.88 46.12
CA GLU A 50 -43.78 11.54 47.55
C GLU A 50 -43.59 10.03 47.85
N THR A 51 -42.81 9.79 48.90
CA THR A 51 -42.56 8.55 49.69
C THR A 51 -43.77 7.61 49.87
N TYR A 52 -43.63 6.28 49.97
CA TYR A 52 -43.11 5.59 51.18
C TYR A 52 -42.72 4.11 50.99
N LEU A 53 -42.05 3.58 52.02
CA LEU A 53 -41.45 2.25 52.14
C LEU A 53 -42.44 1.07 52.23
N ASP A 54 -42.00 -0.05 51.65
CA ASP A 54 -41.89 -1.38 52.27
C ASP A 54 -43.03 -1.89 53.18
N ASN A 55 -43.79 -2.90 52.72
CA ASN A 55 -44.31 -3.91 53.62
C ASN A 55 -44.61 -5.25 52.92
N ALA A 56 -43.97 -6.32 53.37
CA ALA A 56 -44.29 -7.68 52.97
C ALA A 56 -45.24 -8.35 53.98
N SER A 57 -46.34 -8.96 53.51
CA SER A 57 -46.67 -10.38 53.80
C SER A 57 -48.12 -10.79 53.46
N LYS A 58 -48.24 -12.00 52.89
CA LYS A 58 -49.37 -12.96 52.93
C LYS A 58 -50.77 -12.50 52.47
N THR A 59 -51.31 -13.19 51.45
CA THR A 59 -52.26 -14.31 51.65
C THR A 59 -52.28 -15.21 50.40
N GLU A 60 -52.57 -16.50 50.57
CA GLU A 60 -52.52 -17.56 49.56
C GLU A 60 -53.80 -17.66 48.71
N ALA A 61 -53.67 -18.01 47.43
CA ALA A 61 -54.61 -18.86 46.67
C ALA A 61 -53.93 -19.34 45.37
N GLY A 62 -54.07 -20.63 45.03
CA GLY A 62 -53.28 -21.28 43.98
C GLY A 62 -53.81 -21.14 42.53
N GLY A 63 -52.95 -21.49 41.58
CA GLY A 63 -53.24 -21.60 40.15
C GLY A 63 -51.95 -21.90 39.37
N ASP A 64 -51.82 -23.12 38.86
CA ASP A 64 -50.60 -23.63 38.21
C ASP A 64 -50.29 -22.95 36.86
N ILE A 65 -49.00 -22.94 36.48
CA ILE A 65 -48.45 -23.31 35.14
C ILE A 65 -46.93 -23.02 35.13
N GLU A 66 -46.11 -24.04 34.88
CA GLU A 66 -44.68 -23.87 34.58
C GLU A 66 -44.44 -23.50 33.11
N PRO A 67 -43.50 -22.58 32.79
CA PRO A 67 -43.07 -22.35 31.42
C PRO A 67 -41.99 -23.36 30.99
N ALA A 68 -42.36 -24.33 30.16
CA ALA A 68 -41.42 -25.31 29.61
C ALA A 68 -40.49 -24.70 28.53
N PRO A 69 -39.20 -25.07 28.47
CA PRO A 69 -38.26 -24.60 27.46
C PRO A 69 -38.45 -25.34 26.12
N LEU A 70 -38.59 -24.60 25.01
CA LEU A 70 -38.70 -25.19 23.67
C LEU A 70 -37.31 -25.51 23.09
N THR A 71 -36.99 -26.81 23.08
CA THR A 71 -35.87 -27.39 22.34
C THR A 71 -36.17 -27.43 20.83
N VAL A 72 -35.24 -26.98 20.00
CA VAL A 72 -35.33 -27.11 18.54
C VAL A 72 -34.80 -28.49 18.14
N SER A 73 -35.69 -29.37 17.69
CA SER A 73 -35.35 -30.71 17.16
C SER A 73 -35.17 -30.69 15.65
N GLU A 74 -34.16 -31.40 15.16
CA GLU A 74 -33.99 -31.74 13.75
C GLU A 74 -35.13 -32.63 13.26
N ASP A 75 -36.04 -32.11 12.42
CA ASP A 75 -36.71 -32.89 11.38
C ASP A 75 -37.52 -31.98 10.43
N THR A 76 -36.94 -31.59 9.28
CA THR A 76 -37.66 -31.21 8.04
C THR A 76 -36.66 -30.86 6.91
N ALA A 77 -36.07 -31.89 6.29
CA ALA A 77 -35.37 -31.76 5.01
C ALA A 77 -36.36 -32.04 3.84
N PRO A 78 -36.50 -31.15 2.84
CA PRO A 78 -37.24 -31.45 1.62
C PRO A 78 -36.53 -32.50 0.75
N PRO A 79 -37.25 -33.34 -0.01
CA PRO A 79 -36.65 -34.42 -0.81
C PRO A 79 -35.91 -33.91 -2.05
N ALA A 80 -34.83 -34.62 -2.41
CA ALA A 80 -34.04 -34.36 -3.61
C ALA A 80 -34.75 -34.81 -4.91
N PRO A 81 -34.58 -34.09 -6.04
CA PRO A 81 -34.84 -34.64 -7.37
C PRO A 81 -33.60 -35.37 -7.89
N GLU A 82 -33.74 -36.64 -8.25
CA GLU A 82 -32.75 -37.36 -9.05
C GLU A 82 -32.81 -36.89 -10.52
N GLY A 83 -31.64 -36.68 -11.13
CA GLY A 83 -31.53 -36.32 -12.55
C GLY A 83 -30.07 -36.06 -12.95
N ASP A 84 -29.49 -36.95 -13.74
CA ASP A 84 -28.10 -36.87 -14.22
C ASP A 84 -27.81 -35.57 -14.98
N LEU A 85 -26.81 -34.81 -14.52
CA LEU A 85 -25.99 -33.94 -15.37
C LEU A 85 -24.53 -33.99 -14.91
N ASP A 86 -23.84 -35.00 -15.40
CA ASP A 86 -22.38 -35.12 -15.39
C ASP A 86 -21.76 -33.88 -16.08
N THR A 87 -21.00 -33.08 -15.33
CA THR A 87 -20.13 -32.03 -15.90
C THR A 87 -18.84 -31.96 -15.11
N ASP A 88 -17.77 -32.48 -15.71
CA ASP A 88 -16.42 -32.49 -15.14
C ASP A 88 -15.94 -31.06 -14.83
N TYR A 89 -15.54 -30.81 -13.59
CA TYR A 89 -14.96 -29.53 -13.16
C TYR A 89 -13.42 -29.55 -13.18
N ASP A 90 -12.85 -30.18 -14.22
CA ASP A 90 -11.43 -30.11 -14.55
C ASP A 90 -11.16 -29.08 -15.65
N ASN A 91 -10.05 -28.34 -15.53
CA ASN A 91 -9.51 -27.34 -16.47
C ASN A 91 -10.15 -25.93 -16.53
N VAL A 92 -10.10 -25.18 -15.41
CA VAL A 92 -9.93 -23.71 -15.48
C VAL A 92 -8.77 -23.23 -14.57
N TYR A 93 -7.62 -23.90 -14.70
CA TYR A 93 -6.33 -23.39 -14.24
C TYR A 93 -5.34 -23.41 -15.40
N ALA A 94 -5.53 -22.47 -16.34
CA ALA A 94 -4.48 -22.10 -17.26
C ALA A 94 -3.50 -21.16 -16.54
N ASP A 95 -2.30 -21.69 -16.28
CA ASP A 95 -1.12 -20.93 -15.89
C ASP A 95 -0.80 -19.84 -16.93
N GLU A 96 -0.93 -18.57 -16.55
CA GLU A 96 -0.27 -17.46 -17.24
C GLU A 96 0.44 -16.53 -16.26
N SER A 97 1.54 -17.01 -15.67
CA SER A 97 2.65 -16.10 -15.39
C SER A 97 3.24 -15.58 -16.72
N LYS A 98 2.87 -14.37 -17.15
CA LYS A 98 3.57 -13.63 -18.23
C LYS A 98 3.74 -12.14 -17.91
N ALA A 99 4.81 -11.85 -17.18
CA ALA A 99 5.65 -10.74 -17.59
C ALA A 99 6.34 -11.11 -18.93
N ASP A 100 6.94 -10.14 -19.61
CA ASP A 100 7.56 -10.25 -20.94
C ASP A 100 6.60 -10.39 -22.14
N ARG A 101 6.05 -9.25 -22.59
CA ARG A 101 6.13 -8.87 -24.01
C ARG A 101 5.86 -7.38 -24.25
N ALA A 102 6.94 -6.62 -24.43
CA ALA A 102 6.92 -5.30 -25.06
C ALA A 102 7.38 -5.42 -26.53
N ASN A 103 6.83 -4.55 -27.39
CA ASN A 103 7.16 -4.32 -28.81
C ASN A 103 7.11 -5.51 -29.80
N ASP A 104 6.25 -5.41 -30.83
CA ASP A 104 6.74 -4.92 -32.13
C ASP A 104 5.64 -4.38 -33.07
N THR A 105 5.93 -3.21 -33.64
CA THR A 105 5.49 -2.61 -34.94
C THR A 105 4.05 -2.77 -35.50
N ALA A 106 3.27 -1.69 -35.37
CA ALA A 106 2.83 -0.76 -36.44
C ALA A 106 2.12 -1.22 -37.75
N ALA A 107 0.96 -0.57 -37.97
CA ALA A 107 0.52 0.19 -39.18
C ALA A 107 -0.63 -0.33 -40.08
N ALA A 108 -1.54 0.62 -40.43
CA ALA A 108 -2.65 0.61 -41.42
C ALA A 108 -3.80 -0.42 -41.18
N GLU A 109 -5.10 -0.17 -41.40
CA GLU A 109 -5.95 0.99 -41.75
C GLU A 109 -7.43 0.57 -41.43
N ALA A 110 -8.47 1.41 -41.23
CA ALA A 110 -8.66 2.87 -41.14
C ALA A 110 -9.93 3.18 -40.28
N GLY A 111 -10.29 4.46 -40.08
CA GLY A 111 -11.52 4.89 -39.34
C GLY A 111 -12.71 5.27 -40.26
N PRO A 112 -13.57 6.26 -39.89
CA PRO A 112 -13.79 6.87 -38.57
C PRO A 112 -15.28 7.18 -38.22
N GLN A 113 -15.75 6.97 -36.98
CA GLN A 113 -16.95 7.67 -36.45
C GLN A 113 -16.87 7.99 -34.94
N SER A 114 -16.66 9.27 -34.64
CA SER A 114 -17.27 10.04 -33.53
C SER A 114 -17.33 9.44 -32.11
N SER A 115 -16.24 9.54 -31.33
CA SER A 115 -16.36 9.78 -29.88
C SER A 115 -16.30 11.29 -29.62
N SER A 116 -17.28 11.82 -28.88
CA SER A 116 -17.30 13.21 -28.42
C SER A 116 -18.13 13.35 -27.13
N SER A 117 -17.72 12.71 -26.04
CA SER A 117 -18.34 12.90 -24.71
C SER A 117 -17.40 12.74 -23.50
N ASP A 118 -16.08 12.55 -23.70
CA ASP A 118 -15.10 12.41 -22.62
C ASP A 118 -14.48 13.76 -22.17
N TRP A 119 -15.29 14.81 -22.12
CA TRP A 119 -14.87 16.18 -21.72
C TRP A 119 -15.74 16.75 -20.58
N GLN A 120 -16.29 15.86 -19.74
CA GLN A 120 -17.24 16.22 -18.68
C GLN A 120 -16.98 15.50 -17.34
N SER A 121 -15.71 15.42 -16.91
CA SER A 121 -15.35 15.12 -15.50
C SER A 121 -14.42 16.16 -14.85
N SER A 122 -13.85 17.10 -15.61
CA SER A 122 -12.90 18.09 -15.09
C SER A 122 -13.49 19.51 -15.05
N LYS A 123 -14.49 19.75 -14.17
CA LYS A 123 -14.84 21.05 -13.55
C LYS A 123 -16.13 21.01 -12.70
N THR A 124 -16.02 20.61 -11.43
CA THR A 124 -16.95 21.00 -10.34
C THR A 124 -16.22 21.13 -8.99
N SER A 125 -15.16 21.93 -8.94
CA SER A 125 -14.54 22.38 -7.68
C SER A 125 -15.42 23.45 -7.01
N SER A 126 -16.59 23.06 -6.50
CA SER A 126 -17.49 23.90 -5.69
C SER A 126 -18.57 23.05 -5.03
N GLY A 127 -18.28 22.51 -3.85
CA GLY A 127 -19.23 21.66 -3.12
C GLY A 127 -18.68 21.07 -1.83
N GLY A 128 -17.93 21.85 -1.04
CA GLY A 128 -17.49 21.41 0.28
C GLY A 128 -18.69 21.31 1.23
N SER A 129 -19.12 20.08 1.54
CA SER A 129 -20.04 19.84 2.64
C SER A 129 -19.31 20.11 3.95
N PHE A 130 -19.85 21.03 4.75
CA PHE A 130 -19.21 21.53 5.97
C PHE A 130 -19.77 20.77 7.17
N ASP A 131 -19.34 19.52 7.36
CA ASP A 131 -19.50 18.82 8.63
C ASP A 131 -18.45 17.71 8.78
N GLY A 132 -17.95 17.50 10.00
CA GLY A 132 -16.81 16.63 10.31
C GLY A 132 -15.60 17.40 10.86
N GLU A 133 -15.24 17.11 12.11
CA GLU A 133 -14.26 17.85 12.93
C GLU A 133 -12.79 17.53 12.58
N GLY A 134 -12.48 17.43 11.28
CA GLY A 134 -11.10 17.46 10.79
C GLY A 134 -10.54 18.87 10.97
N SER A 135 -9.59 19.04 11.90
CA SER A 135 -9.04 20.36 12.27
C SER A 135 -8.65 21.17 11.03
N PHE A 136 -9.12 22.43 10.98
CA PHE A 136 -8.78 23.41 9.94
C PHE A 136 -7.25 23.58 9.77
N GLU A 137 -6.47 23.21 10.78
CA GLU A 137 -5.01 23.18 10.79
C GLU A 137 -4.41 22.12 9.84
N SER A 138 -5.07 20.97 9.66
CA SER A 138 -4.57 19.91 8.76
C SER A 138 -4.66 20.26 7.26
N THR A 139 -5.51 21.22 6.90
CA THR A 139 -5.64 21.74 5.53
C THR A 139 -4.69 22.93 5.26
N LEU A 140 -4.07 23.50 6.30
CA LEU A 140 -3.22 24.69 6.18
C LEU A 140 -1.77 24.38 5.79
N THR A 141 -1.33 23.11 5.84
CA THR A 141 0.02 22.68 5.49
C THR A 141 0.03 21.78 4.26
N LYS A 142 -0.43 22.30 3.11
CA LYS A 142 0.01 21.73 1.83
C LYS A 142 1.44 22.18 1.58
N GLU A 143 2.38 21.24 1.53
CA GLU A 143 3.75 21.54 1.08
C GLU A 143 3.71 21.98 -0.38
N LEU A 144 4.48 23.03 -0.72
CA LEU A 144 4.47 23.65 -2.05
C LEU A 144 5.03 22.68 -3.08
N ASP A 145 4.21 22.28 -4.06
CA ASP A 145 4.66 21.46 -5.19
C ASP A 145 5.70 22.23 -6.03
N LEU A 146 6.66 21.51 -6.59
CA LEU A 146 7.69 22.06 -7.47
C LEU A 146 7.07 22.86 -8.62
N LYS A 147 6.00 22.33 -9.23
CA LYS A 147 5.30 23.01 -10.33
C LYS A 147 4.59 24.28 -9.87
N GLU A 148 4.03 24.30 -8.66
CA GLU A 148 3.41 25.50 -8.08
C GLU A 148 4.46 26.59 -7.79
N HIS A 149 5.57 26.23 -7.14
CA HIS A 149 6.69 27.13 -6.82
C HIS A 149 7.31 27.77 -8.09
N LEU A 150 7.59 26.97 -9.11
CA LEU A 150 8.14 27.47 -10.38
C LEU A 150 7.14 28.33 -11.16
N THR A 151 5.83 28.03 -11.06
CA THR A 151 4.78 28.84 -11.69
C THR A 151 4.64 30.22 -11.02
N GLU A 152 4.82 30.30 -9.71
CA GLU A 152 4.88 31.58 -9.00
C GLU A 152 6.08 32.41 -9.46
N GLN A 153 7.28 31.84 -9.50
CA GLN A 153 8.49 32.52 -10.01
C GLN A 153 8.34 32.95 -11.48
N LEU A 154 7.77 32.11 -12.34
CA LEU A 154 7.44 32.42 -13.73
C LEU A 154 6.57 33.68 -13.86
N SER A 155 5.59 33.82 -12.97
CA SER A 155 4.67 34.98 -12.96
C SER A 155 5.38 36.29 -12.62
N VAL A 156 6.45 36.24 -11.80
CA VAL A 156 7.25 37.39 -11.35
C VAL A 156 8.36 37.74 -12.35
N ALA A 157 9.07 36.74 -12.86
CA ALA A 157 10.25 36.93 -13.70
C ALA A 157 9.93 37.33 -15.16
N ILE A 158 8.77 36.93 -15.68
CA ILE A 158 8.42 37.11 -17.10
C ILE A 158 7.19 38.01 -17.26
N SER A 159 7.39 39.18 -17.85
CA SER A 159 6.33 40.14 -18.16
C SER A 159 5.52 39.78 -19.42
N SER A 160 6.13 39.10 -20.39
CA SER A 160 5.52 38.77 -21.69
C SER A 160 4.56 37.58 -21.58
N GLU A 161 3.32 37.74 -22.03
CA GLU A 161 2.28 36.71 -21.97
C GLU A 161 2.63 35.48 -22.83
N ARG A 162 3.30 35.68 -23.98
CA ARG A 162 3.79 34.61 -24.86
C ARG A 162 4.92 33.81 -24.21
N GLU A 163 5.92 34.49 -23.64
CA GLU A 163 7.01 33.81 -22.91
C GLU A 163 6.48 33.07 -21.68
N ARG A 164 5.48 33.62 -20.98
CA ARG A 164 4.83 32.96 -19.84
C ARG A 164 4.09 31.68 -20.25
N PHE A 165 3.40 31.68 -21.40
CA PHE A 165 2.76 30.47 -21.91
C PHE A 165 3.77 29.36 -22.25
N ILE A 166 4.87 29.73 -22.91
CA ILE A 166 5.96 28.79 -23.24
C ILE A 166 6.63 28.26 -21.96
N GLY A 167 6.89 29.13 -20.98
CA GLY A 167 7.52 28.71 -19.71
C GLY A 167 6.60 27.83 -18.86
N ALA A 168 5.29 28.08 -18.84
CA ALA A 168 4.32 27.20 -18.20
C ALA A 168 4.28 25.80 -18.85
N TYR A 169 4.41 25.74 -20.18
CA TYR A 169 4.57 24.47 -20.89
C TYR A 169 5.85 23.73 -20.47
N LEU A 170 6.99 24.43 -20.40
CA LEU A 170 8.26 23.84 -19.97
C LEU A 170 8.24 23.36 -18.51
N ILE A 171 7.53 24.06 -17.61
CA ILE A 171 7.31 23.60 -16.21
C ILE A 171 6.54 22.28 -16.19
N ASP A 172 5.56 22.09 -17.08
CA ASP A 172 4.78 20.85 -17.10
C ASP A 172 5.61 19.65 -17.61
N GLN A 173 6.58 19.89 -18.50
CA GLN A 173 7.57 18.91 -18.98
C GLN A 173 8.72 18.64 -17.99
N LEU A 174 8.64 19.13 -16.74
CA LEU A 174 9.58 18.76 -15.69
C LEU A 174 9.17 17.45 -15.00
N THR A 175 10.16 16.58 -14.82
CA THR A 175 10.10 15.47 -13.88
C THR A 175 10.12 15.95 -12.43
N GLU A 176 9.67 15.13 -11.49
CA GLU A 176 9.79 15.34 -10.04
C GLU A 176 11.23 15.59 -9.56
N ALA A 177 12.22 15.13 -10.33
CA ALA A 177 13.64 15.37 -10.04
C ALA A 177 14.14 16.76 -10.50
N GLY A 178 13.38 17.48 -11.33
CA GLY A 178 13.73 18.80 -11.89
C GLY A 178 14.33 18.77 -13.30
N TYR A 179 14.39 17.61 -13.95
CA TYR A 179 14.90 17.45 -15.33
C TYR A 179 13.78 17.59 -16.38
N LEU A 180 14.11 18.13 -17.55
CA LEU A 180 13.24 18.19 -18.72
C LEU A 180 13.09 16.81 -19.38
N THR A 181 11.87 16.43 -19.75
CA THR A 181 11.58 15.17 -20.48
C THR A 181 11.67 15.30 -22.01
N GLU A 182 11.25 16.44 -22.56
CA GLU A 182 11.24 16.68 -24.01
C GLU A 182 12.47 17.49 -24.46
N THR A 183 12.89 17.26 -25.71
CA THR A 183 13.96 18.05 -26.31
C THR A 183 13.46 19.44 -26.75
N LEU A 184 14.38 20.39 -26.95
CA LEU A 184 14.03 21.72 -27.45
C LEU A 184 13.49 21.69 -28.89
N GLU A 185 13.89 20.70 -29.70
CA GLU A 185 13.39 20.51 -31.07
C GLU A 185 11.92 20.09 -31.06
N GLU A 186 11.56 19.09 -30.24
CA GLU A 186 10.17 18.65 -30.06
C GLU A 186 9.28 19.75 -29.45
N SER A 187 9.82 20.50 -28.49
CA SER A 187 9.15 21.65 -27.89
C SER A 187 8.92 22.79 -28.89
N SER A 188 9.92 23.09 -29.72
CA SER A 188 9.86 24.06 -30.83
C SER A 188 8.75 23.70 -31.82
N ASP A 189 8.73 22.45 -32.29
CA ASP A 189 7.76 21.95 -33.27
C ASP A 189 6.32 21.96 -32.71
N ARG A 190 6.13 21.59 -31.44
CA ARG A 190 4.79 21.58 -30.82
C ARG A 190 4.26 22.98 -30.52
N LEU A 191 5.12 23.94 -30.17
CA LEU A 191 4.73 25.31 -29.85
C LEU A 191 4.70 26.24 -31.08
N GLY A 192 5.36 25.87 -32.18
CA GLY A 192 5.49 26.72 -33.38
C GLY A 192 6.37 27.95 -33.13
N VAL A 193 7.41 27.79 -32.30
CA VAL A 193 8.29 28.86 -31.79
C VAL A 193 9.72 28.59 -32.24
N PRO A 194 10.49 29.57 -32.73
CA PRO A 194 11.88 29.34 -33.14
C PRO A 194 12.75 28.92 -31.94
N ILE A 195 13.67 27.96 -32.18
CA ILE A 195 14.57 27.41 -31.15
C ILE A 195 15.34 28.51 -30.39
N GLU A 196 15.77 29.58 -31.07
CA GLU A 196 16.46 30.72 -30.45
C GLU A 196 15.62 31.43 -29.36
N GLU A 197 14.30 31.57 -29.56
CA GLU A 197 13.38 32.16 -28.56
C GLU A 197 13.21 31.21 -27.35
N LEU A 198 13.21 29.90 -27.61
CA LEU A 198 13.11 28.86 -26.59
C LEU A 198 14.40 28.72 -25.75
N GLU A 199 15.58 28.81 -26.37
CA GLU A 199 16.87 28.80 -25.67
C GLU A 199 17.07 30.03 -24.78
N LEU A 200 16.70 31.22 -25.29
CA LEU A 200 16.74 32.45 -24.49
C LEU A 200 15.77 32.41 -23.31
N LEU A 201 14.62 31.75 -23.45
CA LEU A 201 13.69 31.53 -22.35
C LEU A 201 14.21 30.48 -21.36
N LEU A 202 14.72 29.35 -21.85
CA LEU A 202 15.32 28.30 -21.02
C LEU A 202 16.44 28.86 -20.15
N ALA A 203 17.32 29.70 -20.70
CA ALA A 203 18.39 30.34 -19.94
C ALA A 203 17.89 31.25 -18.80
N LYS A 204 16.68 31.84 -18.92
CA LYS A 204 16.01 32.54 -17.80
C LYS A 204 15.40 31.56 -16.80
N LEU A 205 14.78 30.48 -17.26
CA LEU A 205 14.17 29.47 -16.40
C LEU A 205 15.23 28.70 -15.58
N GLN A 206 16.43 28.49 -16.13
CA GLN A 206 17.56 27.87 -15.44
C GLN A 206 18.14 28.74 -14.30
N THR A 207 17.75 30.02 -14.17
CA THR A 207 18.08 30.87 -13.00
C THR A 207 17.00 30.85 -11.91
N PHE A 208 15.99 29.99 -12.01
CA PHE A 208 14.95 29.84 -10.99
C PHE A 208 15.45 28.97 -9.82
N GLU A 209 14.86 29.18 -8.64
CA GLU A 209 15.13 28.35 -7.46
C GLU A 209 14.17 27.15 -7.41
N PRO A 210 14.63 25.92 -7.13
CA PRO A 210 16.02 25.54 -6.81
C PRO A 210 16.91 25.43 -8.06
N THR A 211 18.19 25.80 -7.92
CA THR A 211 19.14 25.82 -9.04
C THR A 211 19.47 24.43 -9.59
N GLY A 212 19.62 24.35 -10.91
CA GLY A 212 19.80 23.08 -11.63
C GLY A 212 18.49 22.42 -12.06
N VAL A 213 17.33 23.02 -11.79
CA VAL A 213 16.06 22.70 -12.48
C VAL A 213 16.12 23.21 -13.93
N PHE A 214 15.34 22.59 -14.82
CA PHE A 214 15.40 22.77 -16.28
C PHE A 214 16.74 22.35 -16.91
N ALA A 215 17.50 21.50 -16.23
CA ALA A 215 18.61 20.78 -16.83
C ALA A 215 18.09 19.65 -17.75
N ARG A 216 18.77 19.43 -18.87
CA ARG A 216 18.54 18.30 -19.79
C ARG A 216 19.29 17.05 -19.32
N ASP A 217 20.47 17.24 -18.74
CA ASP A 217 21.38 16.20 -18.27
C ASP A 217 21.91 16.49 -16.86
N LEU A 218 22.31 15.44 -16.14
CA LEU A 218 23.01 15.57 -14.84
C LEU A 218 24.26 16.46 -14.93
N LYS A 219 24.97 16.45 -16.07
CA LYS A 219 26.11 17.33 -16.32
C LYS A 219 25.70 18.81 -16.27
N GLU A 220 24.59 19.16 -16.91
CA GLU A 220 24.07 20.54 -16.96
C GLU A 220 23.56 20.97 -15.57
N CYS A 221 22.83 20.09 -14.88
CA CYS A 221 22.34 20.32 -13.51
C CYS A 221 23.49 20.68 -12.55
N LEU A 222 24.54 19.85 -12.52
CA LEU A 222 25.72 20.10 -11.69
C LEU A 222 26.50 21.34 -12.14
N THR A 223 26.57 21.62 -13.45
CA THR A 223 27.23 22.81 -13.99
C THR A 223 26.54 24.08 -13.50
N LEU A 224 25.20 24.16 -13.57
CA LEU A 224 24.42 25.31 -13.10
C LEU A 224 24.63 25.56 -11.60
N GLN A 225 24.59 24.51 -10.78
CA GLN A 225 24.83 24.62 -9.32
C GLN A 225 26.27 25.00 -8.96
N LEU A 226 27.27 24.59 -9.76
CA LEU A 226 28.67 24.95 -9.54
C LEU A 226 29.01 26.37 -10.01
N ILE A 227 28.30 26.88 -11.02
CA ILE A 227 28.39 28.28 -11.46
C ILE A 227 27.84 29.21 -10.36
N GLU A 228 26.69 28.90 -9.78
CA GLU A 228 26.12 29.67 -8.66
C GLU A 228 27.06 29.72 -7.45
N LYS A 229 27.71 28.59 -7.12
CA LYS A 229 28.64 28.48 -6.00
C LYS A 229 30.03 29.12 -6.25
N ASP A 230 30.26 29.70 -7.43
CA ASP A 230 31.57 30.25 -7.85
C ASP A 230 32.71 29.21 -7.76
N ARG A 231 32.39 27.95 -8.08
CA ARG A 231 33.32 26.78 -8.06
C ARG A 231 33.49 26.14 -9.45
N PHE A 232 33.09 26.84 -10.51
CA PHE A 232 33.21 26.35 -11.88
C PHE A 232 34.60 26.63 -12.49
N ASP A 233 35.59 25.85 -12.05
CA ASP A 233 36.94 25.91 -12.61
C ASP A 233 37.06 25.16 -13.96
N PRO A 234 38.02 25.50 -14.84
CA PRO A 234 38.26 24.77 -16.09
C PRO A 234 38.54 23.27 -15.89
N VAL A 235 39.14 22.90 -14.75
CA VAL A 235 39.37 21.51 -14.33
C VAL A 235 38.04 20.81 -14.01
N MET A 236 37.12 21.52 -13.35
CA MET A 236 35.78 21.01 -13.02
C MET A 236 34.95 20.77 -14.30
N ALA A 237 35.05 21.66 -15.30
CA ALA A 237 34.42 21.45 -16.60
C ALA A 237 34.88 20.14 -17.27
N LEU A 238 36.18 19.86 -17.23
CA LEU A 238 36.79 18.66 -17.81
C LEU A 238 36.47 17.39 -16.99
N PHE A 239 36.34 17.51 -15.66
CA PHE A 239 35.81 16.46 -14.80
C PHE A 239 34.35 16.10 -15.14
N LEU A 240 33.48 17.12 -15.29
CA LEU A 240 32.07 16.96 -15.64
C LEU A 240 31.87 16.37 -17.05
N GLU A 241 32.79 16.59 -17.99
CA GLU A 241 32.83 15.89 -19.29
C GLU A 241 33.12 14.39 -19.17
N ASN A 242 33.79 13.97 -18.09
CA ASN A 242 34.24 12.59 -17.88
C ASN A 242 33.46 11.88 -16.76
N LEU A 243 32.24 12.34 -16.46
CA LEU A 243 31.42 11.85 -15.34
C LEU A 243 31.06 10.36 -15.44
N GLU A 244 31.06 9.78 -16.66
CA GLU A 244 30.95 8.31 -16.83
C GLU A 244 32.16 7.53 -16.29
N LEU A 245 33.38 8.08 -16.36
CA LEU A 245 34.56 7.44 -15.77
C LEU A 245 34.47 7.47 -14.24
N PHE A 246 33.85 8.51 -13.67
CA PHE A 246 33.53 8.59 -12.25
C PHE A 246 32.45 7.56 -11.86
N ALA A 247 31.36 7.44 -12.63
CA ALA A 247 30.33 6.42 -12.42
C ALA A 247 30.90 4.98 -12.49
N ARG A 248 31.88 4.75 -13.38
CA ARG A 248 32.62 3.47 -13.50
C ARG A 248 33.74 3.31 -12.46
N ARG A 249 33.95 4.31 -11.58
CA ARG A 249 34.96 4.38 -10.52
C ARG A 249 36.42 4.24 -11.01
N GLU A 250 36.71 4.68 -12.22
CA GLU A 250 38.04 4.61 -12.83
C GLU A 250 38.92 5.84 -12.46
N LEU A 251 39.08 6.10 -11.15
CA LEU A 251 39.79 7.28 -10.61
C LEU A 251 41.20 7.47 -11.21
N SER A 252 41.94 6.37 -11.42
CA SER A 252 43.28 6.38 -12.02
C SER A 252 43.33 6.83 -13.48
N LYS A 253 42.17 6.86 -14.18
CA LYS A 253 42.05 7.47 -15.51
C LYS A 253 41.64 8.93 -15.40
N LEU A 254 40.75 9.28 -14.46
CA LEU A 254 40.36 10.68 -14.21
C LEU A 254 41.56 11.55 -13.84
N LEU A 255 42.44 11.12 -12.92
CA LEU A 255 43.68 11.84 -12.59
C LEU A 255 44.53 12.16 -13.84
N LYS A 256 44.58 11.25 -14.82
CA LYS A 256 45.35 11.41 -16.06
C LYS A 256 44.66 12.20 -17.16
N VAL A 257 43.33 12.27 -17.13
CA VAL A 257 42.53 13.03 -18.10
C VAL A 257 42.38 14.48 -17.65
N CYS A 258 42.26 14.70 -16.34
CA CYS A 258 42.15 16.02 -15.73
C CYS A 258 43.51 16.65 -15.36
N ASP A 259 44.61 15.89 -15.39
CA ASP A 259 45.99 16.32 -15.06
C ASP A 259 46.09 16.97 -13.66
N ILE A 260 45.57 16.26 -12.66
CA ILE A 260 45.44 16.71 -11.26
C ILE A 260 46.01 15.69 -10.26
N ASP A 261 46.39 16.17 -9.08
CA ASP A 261 46.83 15.35 -7.96
C ASP A 261 45.63 14.76 -7.16
N GLU A 262 45.91 13.79 -6.28
CA GLU A 262 44.88 13.12 -5.47
C GLU A 262 44.20 14.06 -4.46
N GLU A 263 44.89 15.11 -3.99
CA GLU A 263 44.33 16.14 -3.10
C GLU A 263 43.29 16.99 -3.84
N ASP A 264 43.60 17.46 -5.06
CA ASP A 264 42.67 18.22 -5.91
C ASP A 264 41.45 17.39 -6.30
N LEU A 265 41.63 16.13 -6.68
CA LEU A 265 40.52 15.21 -6.98
C LEU A 265 39.60 15.03 -5.77
N THR A 266 40.14 15.06 -4.55
CA THR A 266 39.35 14.97 -3.32
C THR A 266 38.54 16.26 -3.10
N SER A 267 39.12 17.44 -3.32
CA SER A 267 38.38 18.71 -3.28
C SER A 267 37.24 18.75 -4.31
N LEU A 268 37.51 18.37 -5.57
CA LEU A 268 36.48 18.33 -6.61
C LEU A 268 35.34 17.36 -6.26
N LEU A 269 35.65 16.24 -5.62
CA LEU A 269 34.67 15.26 -5.16
C LEU A 269 33.81 15.81 -4.01
N GLU A 270 34.37 16.60 -3.11
CA GLU A 270 33.63 17.28 -2.04
C GLU A 270 32.68 18.33 -2.61
N ASP A 271 33.13 19.16 -3.56
CA ASP A 271 32.27 20.14 -4.24
C ASP A 271 31.07 19.47 -4.94
N VAL A 272 31.32 18.39 -5.69
CA VAL A 272 30.26 17.64 -6.41
C VAL A 272 29.33 16.90 -5.44
N ARG A 273 29.80 16.46 -4.27
CA ARG A 273 28.96 15.86 -3.22
C ARG A 273 28.10 16.89 -2.49
N ASN A 274 28.51 18.14 -2.47
CA ASN A 274 27.75 19.26 -1.91
C ASN A 274 26.73 19.84 -2.92
N CYS A 275 26.59 19.24 -4.11
CA CYS A 275 25.58 19.57 -5.12
C CYS A 275 24.45 18.53 -5.11
N ASP A 276 23.22 18.99 -5.34
CA ASP A 276 22.02 18.17 -5.26
C ASP A 276 21.64 17.67 -6.65
N PRO A 277 21.86 16.37 -6.99
CA PRO A 277 21.62 15.84 -8.33
C PRO A 277 20.13 15.67 -8.69
N LYS A 278 19.22 16.07 -7.78
CA LYS A 278 17.76 16.02 -7.94
C LYS A 278 17.10 17.17 -7.18
N PRO A 279 17.26 18.43 -7.63
CA PRO A 279 16.77 19.60 -6.90
C PRO A 279 15.24 19.59 -6.69
N GLY A 280 14.47 18.93 -7.56
CA GLY A 280 13.02 18.83 -7.42
C GLY A 280 12.51 18.02 -6.21
N HIS A 281 13.32 17.10 -5.68
CA HIS A 281 12.94 16.28 -4.52
C HIS A 281 12.73 17.08 -3.22
N ALA A 282 13.20 18.34 -3.15
CA ALA A 282 12.97 19.22 -1.99
C ALA A 282 11.53 19.74 -1.90
N PHE A 283 10.77 19.65 -2.99
CA PHE A 283 9.39 20.14 -3.13
C PHE A 283 8.39 19.02 -3.48
N GLY A 284 8.88 17.93 -4.08
CA GLY A 284 8.09 16.75 -4.44
C GLY A 284 8.11 15.65 -3.38
N ALA A 285 7.43 15.86 -2.25
CA ALA A 285 7.06 14.78 -1.34
C ALA A 285 5.62 14.32 -1.67
N GLU A 286 5.46 13.31 -2.54
CA GLU A 286 4.18 12.62 -2.64
C GLU A 286 3.86 12.03 -1.24
N PRO A 287 2.69 12.34 -0.64
CA PRO A 287 2.41 11.93 0.74
C PRO A 287 2.34 10.40 0.80
N ILE A 288 3.38 9.79 1.39
CA ILE A 288 3.49 8.34 1.55
C ILE A 288 2.28 7.88 2.37
N GLN A 289 1.29 7.28 1.69
CA GLN A 289 0.09 6.79 2.34
C GLN A 289 0.47 5.66 3.30
N PRO A 290 0.32 5.83 4.63
CA PRO A 290 0.69 4.81 5.57
C PRO A 290 -0.29 3.64 5.47
N ILE A 291 0.23 2.41 5.35
CA ILE A 291 -0.61 1.21 5.38
C ILE A 291 -1.17 1.06 6.79
N VAL A 292 -2.47 1.30 6.97
CA VAL A 292 -3.16 1.06 8.25
C VAL A 292 -3.41 -0.45 8.41
N PRO A 293 -2.96 -1.09 9.50
CA PRO A 293 -3.17 -2.52 9.72
C PRO A 293 -4.59 -2.83 10.21
N ASP A 294 -5.16 -3.94 9.74
CA ASP A 294 -6.46 -4.48 10.17
C ASP A 294 -6.40 -5.17 11.56
N VAL A 295 -5.21 -5.66 11.94
CA VAL A 295 -5.00 -6.44 13.18
C VAL A 295 -3.72 -5.98 13.88
N PHE A 296 -3.80 -5.73 15.19
CA PHE A 296 -2.65 -5.47 16.04
C PHE A 296 -2.27 -6.69 16.88
N VAL A 297 -0.97 -6.97 16.95
CA VAL A 297 -0.39 -8.02 17.78
C VAL A 297 0.57 -7.40 18.80
N ARG A 298 0.19 -7.50 20.08
CA ARG A 298 0.92 -6.95 21.23
C ARG A 298 1.39 -8.09 22.14
N ASN A 299 2.52 -7.90 22.83
CA ASN A 299 2.97 -8.87 23.81
C ASN A 299 2.22 -8.66 25.15
N LYS A 300 1.70 -9.73 25.76
CA LYS A 300 1.12 -9.68 27.11
C LYS A 300 2.21 -9.80 28.15
N ILE A 301 1.92 -9.27 29.34
CA ILE A 301 2.80 -9.36 30.52
C ILE A 301 3.08 -10.83 30.89
N ASP A 302 2.13 -11.74 30.64
CA ASP A 302 2.24 -13.18 30.91
C ASP A 302 3.07 -13.97 29.86
N GLY A 303 3.66 -13.30 28.86
CA GLY A 303 4.47 -13.94 27.81
C GLY A 303 3.68 -14.62 26.69
N GLY A 304 2.39 -14.30 26.55
CA GLY A 304 1.56 -14.70 25.40
C GLY A 304 1.18 -13.50 24.53
N TRP A 305 0.63 -13.73 23.33
CA TRP A 305 0.23 -12.65 22.43
C TRP A 305 -1.20 -12.16 22.70
N ALA A 306 -1.40 -10.85 22.71
CA ALA A 306 -2.70 -10.18 22.60
C ALA A 306 -2.93 -9.82 21.13
N ILE A 307 -4.13 -10.10 20.63
CA ILE A 307 -4.49 -9.90 19.23
C ILE A 307 -5.80 -9.14 19.21
N GLU A 308 -5.76 -7.93 18.66
CA GLU A 308 -6.84 -6.95 18.68
C GLU A 308 -7.14 -6.57 17.22
N LEU A 309 -8.43 -6.48 16.86
CA LEU A 309 -8.83 -5.94 15.56
C LEU A 309 -8.74 -4.42 15.60
N ASN A 310 -8.32 -3.80 14.50
CA ASN A 310 -8.41 -2.35 14.37
C ASN A 310 -9.87 -1.93 14.11
N THR A 311 -10.45 -1.22 15.08
CA THR A 311 -11.83 -0.73 15.00
C THR A 311 -12.02 0.43 14.03
N GLU A 312 -10.95 1.15 13.68
CA GLU A 312 -10.96 2.25 12.71
C GLU A 312 -11.11 1.72 11.27
N THR A 313 -10.60 0.51 11.00
CA THR A 313 -10.68 -0.16 9.69
C THR A 313 -11.94 -1.00 9.50
N LEU A 314 -12.85 -1.00 10.47
CA LEU A 314 -14.08 -1.81 10.46
C LEU A 314 -15.29 -0.89 10.34
N PRO A 315 -15.89 -0.74 9.13
CA PRO A 315 -17.08 0.08 8.97
C PRO A 315 -18.21 -0.49 9.83
N ARG A 316 -18.67 0.31 10.79
CA ARG A 316 -19.70 -0.06 11.74
C ARG A 316 -21.05 0.47 11.26
N VAL A 317 -21.96 -0.46 10.99
CA VAL A 317 -23.30 -0.19 10.47
C VAL A 317 -24.33 -0.65 11.50
N LEU A 318 -25.29 0.22 11.81
CA LEU A 318 -26.43 -0.10 12.67
C LEU A 318 -27.69 -0.27 11.82
N VAL A 319 -28.61 -1.14 12.28
CA VAL A 319 -29.93 -1.30 11.67
C VAL A 319 -30.93 -0.53 12.52
N ASN A 320 -31.56 0.50 11.95
CA ASN A 320 -32.58 1.26 12.67
C ASN A 320 -33.91 0.48 12.73
N SER A 321 -34.05 -0.34 13.78
CA SER A 321 -35.26 -1.10 14.06
C SER A 321 -36.45 -0.24 14.48
N GLN A 322 -36.22 0.98 14.99
CA GLN A 322 -37.28 1.91 15.40
C GLN A 322 -37.98 2.49 14.17
N TYR A 323 -37.20 3.01 13.22
CA TYR A 323 -37.71 3.53 11.95
C TYR A 323 -38.44 2.44 11.15
N TYR A 324 -37.93 1.20 11.13
CA TYR A 324 -38.68 0.07 10.56
C TYR A 324 -40.06 -0.10 11.22
N ALA A 325 -40.13 -0.09 12.56
CA ALA A 325 -41.40 -0.24 13.28
C ALA A 325 -42.38 0.91 13.00
N GLU A 326 -41.90 2.16 12.97
CA GLU A 326 -42.72 3.32 12.63
C GLU A 326 -43.28 3.24 11.21
N VAL A 327 -42.44 2.99 10.21
CA VAL A 327 -42.85 2.95 8.81
C VAL A 327 -43.73 1.71 8.54
N ALA A 328 -43.41 0.54 9.11
CA ALA A 328 -44.24 -0.66 8.98
C ALA A 328 -45.64 -0.50 9.61
N SER A 329 -45.78 0.33 10.65
CA SER A 329 -47.08 0.66 11.27
C SER A 329 -47.94 1.59 10.37
N ARG A 330 -47.30 2.47 9.59
CA ARG A 330 -47.96 3.45 8.71
C ARG A 330 -48.23 2.91 7.31
N SER A 331 -47.36 2.04 6.78
CA SER A 331 -47.52 1.46 5.44
C SER A 331 -48.68 0.46 5.39
N ARG A 332 -49.69 0.80 4.59
CA ARG A 332 -50.85 -0.06 4.30
C ARG A 332 -50.69 -0.88 3.03
N ASP A 333 -49.79 -0.48 2.13
CA ASP A 333 -49.63 -1.09 0.83
C ASP A 333 -48.78 -2.38 0.87
N LYS A 334 -49.10 -3.34 0.01
CA LYS A 334 -48.45 -4.65 0.01
C LYS A 334 -47.02 -4.57 -0.55
N GLU A 335 -46.83 -3.78 -1.59
CA GLU A 335 -45.51 -3.60 -2.23
C GLU A 335 -44.51 -2.94 -1.28
N THR A 336 -44.93 -1.89 -0.58
CA THR A 336 -44.09 -1.21 0.43
C THR A 336 -43.69 -2.13 1.58
N LYS A 337 -44.56 -3.06 2.01
CA LYS A 337 -44.23 -4.03 3.06
C LYS A 337 -43.20 -5.07 2.60
N THR A 338 -43.31 -5.55 1.36
CA THR A 338 -42.29 -6.43 0.78
C THR A 338 -40.94 -5.71 0.72
N TYR A 339 -40.91 -4.50 0.15
CA TYR A 339 -39.70 -3.67 0.06
C TYR A 339 -39.03 -3.45 1.43
N LEU A 340 -39.79 -3.05 2.46
CA LEU A 340 -39.24 -2.85 3.81
C LEU A 340 -38.69 -4.15 4.43
N THR A 341 -39.32 -5.29 4.12
CA THR A 341 -38.86 -6.61 4.60
C THR A 341 -37.56 -7.02 3.90
N ASP A 342 -37.44 -6.75 2.59
CA ASP A 342 -36.23 -7.00 1.81
C ASP A 342 -35.08 -6.07 2.27
N CYS A 343 -35.35 -4.79 2.51
CA CYS A 343 -34.41 -3.84 3.11
C CYS A 343 -33.91 -4.31 4.48
N LEU A 344 -34.81 -4.79 5.35
CA LEU A 344 -34.45 -5.30 6.67
C LEU A 344 -33.66 -6.62 6.59
N ALA A 345 -33.98 -7.49 5.63
CA ALA A 345 -33.24 -8.72 5.37
C ALA A 345 -31.83 -8.42 4.86
N ASN A 346 -31.69 -7.48 3.92
CA ASN A 346 -30.40 -7.03 3.39
C ASN A 346 -29.54 -6.36 4.49
N ALA A 347 -30.15 -5.49 5.31
CA ALA A 347 -29.49 -4.83 6.44
C ALA A 347 -28.92 -5.84 7.45
N ASN A 348 -29.75 -6.77 7.93
CA ASN A 348 -29.32 -7.82 8.86
C ASN A 348 -28.28 -8.77 8.22
N TRP A 349 -28.40 -9.05 6.93
CA TRP A 349 -27.41 -9.85 6.20
C TRP A 349 -26.06 -9.15 6.10
N LEU A 350 -26.04 -7.83 5.85
CA LEU A 350 -24.82 -7.02 5.79
C LEU A 350 -24.11 -6.99 7.14
N VAL A 351 -24.82 -6.61 8.22
CA VAL A 351 -24.26 -6.56 9.58
C VAL A 351 -23.72 -7.93 10.02
N LYS A 352 -24.46 -9.01 9.75
CA LYS A 352 -24.00 -10.38 10.04
C LYS A 352 -22.76 -10.77 9.21
N SER A 353 -22.67 -10.32 7.96
CA SER A 353 -21.53 -10.61 7.09
C SER A 353 -20.27 -9.84 7.51
N LEU A 354 -20.42 -8.60 7.99
CA LEU A 354 -19.34 -7.78 8.56
C LEU A 354 -18.80 -8.40 9.87
N ASP A 355 -19.68 -8.78 10.80
CA ASP A 355 -19.31 -9.49 12.03
C ASP A 355 -18.63 -10.84 11.72
N GLN A 356 -19.15 -11.60 10.75
CA GLN A 356 -18.53 -12.86 10.31
C GLN A 356 -17.14 -12.63 9.69
N ARG A 357 -16.94 -11.57 8.89
CA ARG A 357 -15.63 -11.16 8.37
C ARG A 357 -14.66 -10.87 9.51
N ALA A 358 -15.03 -9.98 10.43
CA ALA A 358 -14.19 -9.58 11.57
C ALA A 358 -13.77 -10.80 12.41
N ARG A 359 -14.72 -11.67 12.78
CA ARG A 359 -14.45 -12.92 13.52
C ARG A 359 -13.54 -13.87 12.75
N THR A 360 -13.66 -13.93 11.43
CA THR A 360 -12.81 -14.81 10.60
C THR A 360 -11.38 -14.27 10.51
N ILE A 361 -11.21 -12.96 10.29
CA ILE A 361 -9.88 -12.30 10.33
C ILE A 361 -9.20 -12.54 11.68
N LEU A 362 -9.92 -12.36 12.80
CA LEU A 362 -9.38 -12.58 14.14
C LEU A 362 -8.96 -14.05 14.37
N LYS A 363 -9.78 -15.02 13.95
CA LYS A 363 -9.46 -16.46 14.07
C LYS A 363 -8.22 -16.85 13.25
N VAL A 364 -8.18 -16.44 11.97
CA VAL A 364 -7.04 -16.69 11.07
C VAL A 364 -5.77 -16.06 11.64
N SER A 365 -5.84 -14.81 12.07
CA SER A 365 -4.71 -14.08 12.67
C SER A 365 -4.22 -14.73 13.97
N THR A 366 -5.14 -15.23 14.80
CA THR A 366 -4.81 -15.94 16.04
C THR A 366 -4.02 -17.22 15.77
N GLU A 367 -4.44 -18.01 14.79
CA GLU A 367 -3.73 -19.26 14.46
C GLU A 367 -2.39 -19.00 13.77
N ILE A 368 -2.28 -17.96 12.91
CA ILE A 368 -0.99 -17.52 12.34
C ILE A 368 -0.03 -17.11 13.46
N VAL A 369 -0.44 -16.24 14.37
CA VAL A 369 0.39 -15.77 15.51
C VAL A 369 0.84 -16.95 16.38
N ARG A 370 -0.06 -17.90 16.66
CA ARG A 370 0.24 -19.10 17.44
C ARG A 370 1.32 -19.97 16.80
N GLN A 371 1.28 -20.17 15.48
CA GLN A 371 2.28 -20.99 14.78
C GLN A 371 3.60 -20.22 14.52
N GLN A 372 3.53 -18.89 14.45
CA GLN A 372 4.65 -17.98 14.15
C GLN A 372 5.26 -17.27 15.39
N ASP A 373 5.06 -17.82 16.58
CA ASP A 373 5.64 -17.29 17.84
C ASP A 373 7.17 -17.06 17.76
N GLY A 374 7.89 -17.98 17.07
CA GLY A 374 9.31 -17.86 16.81
C GLY A 374 9.69 -16.61 16.01
N PHE A 375 8.89 -16.24 15.01
CA PHE A 375 9.08 -15.02 14.22
C PHE A 375 8.82 -13.76 15.04
N LEU A 376 7.74 -13.72 15.82
CA LEU A 376 7.39 -12.54 16.60
C LEU A 376 8.46 -12.25 17.66
N THR A 377 8.96 -13.30 18.32
CA THR A 377 10.01 -13.20 19.34
C THR A 377 11.39 -12.90 18.73
N HIS A 378 11.85 -13.66 17.74
CA HIS A 378 13.24 -13.61 17.26
C HIS A 378 13.44 -12.95 15.89
N GLY A 379 12.38 -12.81 15.08
CA GLY A 379 12.39 -12.14 13.77
C GLY A 379 12.35 -13.09 12.57
N VAL A 380 12.55 -12.53 11.37
CA VAL A 380 12.46 -13.22 10.06
C VAL A 380 13.29 -14.52 10.00
N SER A 381 14.44 -14.55 10.68
CA SER A 381 15.32 -15.73 10.76
C SER A 381 14.66 -16.97 11.38
N HIS A 382 13.60 -16.80 12.18
CA HIS A 382 12.85 -17.87 12.84
C HIS A 382 11.42 -18.02 12.28
N LEU A 383 11.16 -17.51 11.07
CA LEU A 383 9.90 -17.72 10.36
C LEU A 383 9.73 -19.20 10.00
N ARG A 384 8.69 -19.85 10.54
CA ARG A 384 8.35 -21.23 10.20
C ARG A 384 7.57 -21.28 8.88
N PRO A 385 7.79 -22.29 8.02
CA PRO A 385 6.97 -22.45 6.83
C PRO A 385 5.55 -22.87 7.23
N LEU A 386 4.55 -22.16 6.72
CA LEU A 386 3.14 -22.34 7.04
C LEU A 386 2.35 -22.52 5.75
N ASN A 387 1.52 -23.56 5.69
CA ASN A 387 0.65 -23.81 4.54
C ASN A 387 -0.79 -23.37 4.84
N LEU A 388 -1.50 -22.86 3.84
CA LEU A 388 -2.89 -22.40 3.95
C LEU A 388 -3.80 -23.52 4.49
N LYS A 389 -3.62 -24.74 3.98
CA LYS A 389 -4.34 -25.93 4.46
C LYS A 389 -4.18 -26.17 5.96
N THR A 390 -2.97 -26.00 6.52
CA THR A 390 -2.71 -26.24 7.95
C THR A 390 -3.50 -25.28 8.85
N VAL A 391 -3.62 -24.00 8.43
CA VAL A 391 -4.45 -23.01 9.13
C VAL A 391 -5.94 -23.31 8.93
N ALA A 392 -6.34 -23.67 7.70
CA ALA A 392 -7.71 -23.99 7.34
C ALA A 392 -8.27 -25.19 8.14
N ASP A 393 -7.51 -26.28 8.23
CA ASP A 393 -7.83 -27.47 9.02
C ASP A 393 -7.96 -27.11 10.51
N ALA A 394 -7.03 -26.29 11.06
CA ALA A 394 -7.04 -25.88 12.47
C ALA A 394 -8.25 -25.01 12.86
N ILE A 395 -8.73 -24.13 11.96
CA ILE A 395 -9.91 -23.29 12.20
C ILE A 395 -11.23 -23.90 11.70
N SER A 396 -11.19 -25.13 11.14
CA SER A 396 -12.33 -25.81 10.51
C SER A 396 -13.01 -24.98 9.40
N MET A 397 -12.21 -24.44 8.48
CA MET A 397 -12.68 -23.73 7.28
C MET A 397 -12.04 -24.29 6.01
N HIS A 398 -12.59 -23.94 4.85
CA HIS A 398 -11.95 -24.26 3.56
C HIS A 398 -10.72 -23.37 3.31
N GLU A 399 -9.70 -23.94 2.67
CA GLU A 399 -8.47 -23.25 2.27
C GLU A 399 -8.73 -21.98 1.46
N SER A 400 -9.70 -22.03 0.53
CA SER A 400 -10.14 -20.89 -0.27
C SER A 400 -10.72 -19.73 0.57
N THR A 401 -11.25 -20.00 1.76
CA THR A 401 -11.71 -18.96 2.69
C THR A 401 -10.52 -18.28 3.36
N VAL A 402 -9.53 -19.06 3.80
CA VAL A 402 -8.29 -18.53 4.40
C VAL A 402 -7.53 -17.65 3.40
N SER A 403 -7.28 -18.17 2.18
CA SER A 403 -6.58 -17.44 1.12
C SER A 403 -7.23 -16.10 0.75
N ARG A 404 -8.57 -16.05 0.77
CA ARG A 404 -9.34 -14.81 0.56
C ARG A 404 -9.17 -13.82 1.72
N VAL A 405 -9.28 -14.30 2.95
CA VAL A 405 -9.17 -13.48 4.18
C VAL A 405 -7.74 -12.96 4.40
N THR A 406 -6.70 -13.67 3.95
CA THR A 406 -5.30 -13.24 4.12
C THR A 406 -4.80 -12.29 3.05
N SER A 407 -5.55 -12.10 1.95
CA SER A 407 -5.15 -11.22 0.84
C SER A 407 -5.57 -9.77 1.12
N ASN A 408 -4.68 -8.82 0.84
CA ASN A 408 -4.93 -7.38 1.07
C ASN A 408 -5.35 -7.11 2.54
N LYS A 409 -4.71 -7.79 3.50
CA LYS A 409 -4.89 -7.58 4.94
C LYS A 409 -3.54 -7.52 5.64
N TYR A 410 -3.41 -6.59 6.57
CA TYR A 410 -2.15 -6.26 7.21
C TYR A 410 -2.22 -6.42 8.73
N MET A 411 -1.15 -6.97 9.29
CA MET A 411 -0.95 -7.21 10.71
C MET A 411 0.16 -6.29 11.22
N GLY A 412 -0.19 -5.38 12.13
CA GLY A 412 0.76 -4.57 12.89
C GLY A 412 1.37 -5.41 14.01
N THR A 413 2.67 -5.65 13.94
CA THR A 413 3.44 -6.38 14.97
C THR A 413 4.44 -5.45 15.65
N THR A 414 5.04 -5.91 16.76
CA THR A 414 6.15 -5.21 17.44
C THR A 414 7.40 -5.00 16.56
N ARG A 415 7.48 -5.65 15.39
CA ARG A 415 8.59 -5.56 14.44
C ARG A 415 8.24 -4.81 13.14
N GLY A 416 7.02 -4.28 13.02
CA GLY A 416 6.52 -3.61 11.82
C GLY A 416 5.22 -4.21 11.30
N ILE A 417 4.77 -3.71 10.15
CA ILE A 417 3.51 -4.10 9.51
C ILE A 417 3.80 -5.13 8.41
N PHE A 418 3.09 -6.25 8.42
CA PHE A 418 3.25 -7.36 7.48
C PHE A 418 1.89 -7.76 6.87
N GLU A 419 1.84 -8.07 5.57
CA GLU A 419 0.65 -8.69 4.98
C GLU A 419 0.42 -10.07 5.61
N LEU A 420 -0.82 -10.47 5.92
CA LEU A 420 -1.12 -11.81 6.45
C LEU A 420 -0.61 -12.93 5.52
N LYS A 421 -0.59 -12.68 4.21
CA LYS A 421 -0.06 -13.59 3.19
C LYS A 421 1.46 -13.87 3.33
N TYR A 422 2.24 -12.93 3.89
CA TYR A 422 3.69 -13.06 4.06
C TYR A 422 4.09 -14.30 4.88
N PHE A 423 3.27 -14.67 5.87
CA PHE A 423 3.52 -15.83 6.73
C PHE A 423 3.39 -17.18 5.99
N PHE A 424 2.67 -17.22 4.85
CA PHE A 424 2.46 -18.42 4.06
C PHE A 424 3.61 -18.63 3.07
N SER A 425 4.72 -19.13 3.61
CA SER A 425 5.96 -19.37 2.86
C SER A 425 6.18 -20.84 2.55
N SER A 426 6.81 -21.12 1.40
CA SER A 426 7.18 -22.49 1.02
C SER A 426 8.22 -23.08 1.97
N SER A 427 8.03 -24.36 2.31
CA SER A 427 8.93 -25.16 3.14
C SER A 427 10.14 -25.65 2.35
N ILE A 428 11.33 -25.41 2.88
CA ILE A 428 12.58 -26.04 2.45
C ILE A 428 12.92 -27.16 3.45
N ALA A 429 13.26 -28.35 2.94
CA ALA A 429 13.57 -29.51 3.76
C ALA A 429 14.86 -29.29 4.59
N SER A 430 14.79 -29.63 5.88
CA SER A 430 15.95 -29.68 6.76
C SER A 430 16.66 -31.03 6.60
N THR A 431 17.99 -31.03 6.45
CA THR A 431 18.80 -32.26 6.38
C THR A 431 18.95 -32.90 7.75
N SER A 432 18.93 -32.09 8.81
CA SER A 432 19.30 -32.49 10.17
C SER A 432 18.13 -32.96 11.03
N GLY A 433 16.96 -33.24 10.42
CA GLY A 433 15.76 -33.72 11.13
C GLY A 433 15.11 -32.71 12.08
N GLY A 434 15.48 -31.43 11.98
CA GLY A 434 14.85 -30.33 12.73
C GLY A 434 13.70 -29.67 11.97
N ASP A 435 13.15 -28.59 12.54
CA ASP A 435 12.12 -27.75 11.92
C ASP A 435 12.50 -27.37 10.46
N ALA A 436 11.51 -27.41 9.57
CA ALA A 436 11.70 -26.99 8.18
C ALA A 436 11.92 -25.47 8.10
N TYR A 437 12.71 -25.02 7.12
CA TYR A 437 13.05 -23.61 6.96
C TYR A 437 12.12 -22.92 5.96
N SER A 438 11.76 -21.67 6.24
CA SER A 438 11.06 -20.81 5.27
C SER A 438 12.02 -20.28 4.20
N ALA A 439 11.57 -20.20 2.94
CA ALA A 439 12.31 -19.51 1.88
C ALA A 439 12.77 -18.08 2.25
N GLU A 440 11.99 -17.37 3.07
CA GLU A 440 12.31 -16.00 3.49
C GLU A 440 13.35 -15.96 4.61
N SER A 441 13.31 -16.91 5.56
CA SER A 441 14.38 -17.10 6.55
C SER A 441 15.73 -17.39 5.89
N VAL A 442 15.72 -18.17 4.80
CA VAL A 442 16.93 -18.49 4.00
C VAL A 442 17.44 -17.26 3.23
N ARG A 443 16.55 -16.43 2.66
CA ARG A 443 16.93 -15.15 2.04
C ARG A 443 17.58 -14.21 3.05
N HIS A 444 17.00 -14.05 4.24
CA HIS A 444 17.59 -13.26 5.31
C HIS A 444 18.97 -13.83 5.71
N ARG A 445 19.09 -15.15 5.86
CA ARG A 445 20.37 -15.79 6.20
C ARG A 445 21.45 -15.57 5.13
N ILE A 446 21.09 -15.63 3.84
CA ILE A 446 22.01 -15.29 2.74
C ILE A 446 22.45 -13.82 2.82
N LYS A 447 21.52 -12.90 3.13
CA LYS A 447 21.83 -11.48 3.33
C LYS A 447 22.80 -11.27 4.50
N ASP A 448 22.57 -11.93 5.64
CA ASP A 448 23.44 -11.86 6.83
C ASP A 448 24.84 -12.39 6.54
N LEU A 449 24.94 -13.56 5.89
CA LEU A 449 26.21 -14.17 5.49
C LEU A 449 27.00 -13.28 4.53
N ILE A 450 26.33 -12.60 3.58
CA ILE A 450 26.98 -11.67 2.64
C ILE A 450 27.35 -10.35 3.33
N ALA A 451 26.56 -9.85 4.27
CA ALA A 451 26.86 -8.67 5.06
C ALA A 451 28.09 -8.88 5.96
N GLN A 452 28.27 -10.09 6.49
CA GLN A 452 29.40 -10.48 7.34
C GLN A 452 30.66 -10.92 6.54
N GLU A 453 30.68 -10.74 5.22
CA GLU A 453 31.85 -11.07 4.37
C GLU A 453 33.07 -10.17 4.63
N ASP A 454 34.17 -10.77 5.08
CA ASP A 454 35.51 -10.16 5.11
C ASP A 454 35.93 -9.66 3.70
N THR A 455 36.54 -8.47 3.64
CA THR A 455 37.02 -7.82 2.41
C THR A 455 38.02 -8.68 1.65
N LYS A 456 38.78 -9.55 2.35
CA LYS A 456 39.76 -10.46 1.75
C LYS A 456 39.17 -11.81 1.34
N LYS A 457 37.98 -12.20 1.83
CA LYS A 457 37.36 -13.51 1.60
C LYS A 457 35.86 -13.41 1.33
N ILE A 458 35.53 -12.89 0.15
CA ILE A 458 34.16 -12.86 -0.37
C ILE A 458 33.67 -14.28 -0.64
N LEU A 459 32.45 -14.59 -0.23
CA LEU A 459 31.86 -15.91 -0.37
C LEU A 459 31.37 -16.08 -1.82
N SER A 460 31.76 -17.19 -2.44
CA SER A 460 31.11 -17.64 -3.68
C SER A 460 29.75 -18.26 -3.36
N ASP A 461 28.83 -18.24 -4.32
CA ASP A 461 27.51 -18.86 -4.19
C ASP A 461 27.62 -20.36 -3.79
N ASP A 462 28.66 -21.06 -4.26
CA ASP A 462 28.99 -22.44 -3.85
C ASP A 462 29.44 -22.56 -2.37
N ARG A 463 30.14 -21.55 -1.84
CA ARG A 463 30.53 -21.52 -0.43
C ARG A 463 29.35 -21.16 0.46
N ILE A 464 28.43 -20.32 0.00
CA ILE A 464 27.16 -20.03 0.68
C ILE A 464 26.30 -21.30 0.77
N VAL A 465 26.19 -22.08 -0.31
CA VAL A 465 25.53 -23.41 -0.28
C VAL A 465 26.18 -24.33 0.77
N ALA A 466 27.52 -24.40 0.82
CA ALA A 466 28.21 -25.24 1.80
C ALA A 466 27.91 -24.81 3.25
N LEU A 467 27.99 -23.51 3.56
CA LEU A 467 27.69 -22.99 4.90
C LEU A 467 26.24 -23.24 5.33
N LEU A 468 25.29 -23.03 4.41
CA LEU A 468 23.87 -23.29 4.69
C LEU A 468 23.60 -24.79 4.87
N LYS A 469 24.31 -25.66 4.16
CA LYS A 469 24.25 -27.12 4.36
C LYS A 469 24.86 -27.55 5.70
N ASP A 470 25.92 -26.92 6.16
CA ASP A 470 26.48 -27.10 7.50
C ASP A 470 25.48 -26.65 8.60
N GLU A 471 24.63 -25.67 8.30
CA GLU A 471 23.48 -25.22 9.13
C GLU A 471 22.21 -26.11 8.98
N GLY A 472 22.27 -27.16 8.15
CA GLY A 472 21.19 -28.13 7.93
C GLY A 472 20.19 -27.75 6.81
N ILE A 473 20.40 -26.64 6.09
CA ILE A 473 19.54 -26.16 5.00
C ILE A 473 20.04 -26.74 3.66
N ASP A 474 19.27 -27.64 3.03
CA ASP A 474 19.64 -28.19 1.72
C ASP A 474 19.04 -27.36 0.58
N ILE A 475 19.90 -26.61 -0.13
CA ILE A 475 19.50 -25.77 -1.27
C ILE A 475 20.50 -25.85 -2.42
N ALA A 476 19.97 -25.76 -3.65
CA ALA A 476 20.79 -25.74 -4.85
C ALA A 476 21.42 -24.36 -5.09
N ARG A 477 22.63 -24.35 -5.68
CA ARG A 477 23.36 -23.13 -6.09
C ARG A 477 22.52 -22.15 -6.93
N ARG A 478 21.68 -22.66 -7.85
CA ARG A 478 20.79 -21.84 -8.68
C ARG A 478 19.75 -21.09 -7.83
N THR A 479 19.28 -21.70 -6.74
CA THR A 479 18.33 -21.08 -5.80
C THR A 479 19.00 -19.95 -5.02
N VAL A 480 20.25 -20.15 -4.56
CA VAL A 480 21.05 -19.09 -3.93
C VAL A 480 21.26 -17.91 -4.87
N ALA A 481 21.64 -18.15 -6.13
CA ALA A 481 21.79 -17.10 -7.12
C ALA A 481 20.48 -16.31 -7.35
N LYS A 482 19.35 -17.02 -7.54
CA LYS A 482 18.02 -16.41 -7.69
C LYS A 482 17.60 -15.58 -6.47
N TYR A 483 17.87 -16.06 -5.25
CA TYR A 483 17.57 -15.33 -4.03
C TYR A 483 18.49 -14.11 -3.83
N ARG A 484 19.78 -14.22 -4.21
CA ARG A 484 20.72 -13.10 -4.22
C ARG A 484 20.28 -11.99 -5.21
N GLU A 485 19.85 -12.37 -6.41
CA GLU A 485 19.33 -11.46 -7.43
C GLU A 485 18.02 -10.79 -7.00
N ALA A 486 17.09 -11.53 -6.40
CA ALA A 486 15.85 -10.97 -5.83
C ALA A 486 16.09 -9.96 -4.68
N LEU A 487 17.28 -9.99 -4.05
CA LEU A 487 17.71 -9.03 -3.02
C LEU A 487 18.55 -7.87 -3.59
N ASN A 488 18.67 -7.76 -4.92
CA ASN A 488 19.54 -6.80 -5.62
C ASN A 488 21.03 -6.86 -5.19
N ILE A 489 21.50 -8.01 -4.69
CA ILE A 489 22.88 -8.19 -4.26
C ILE A 489 23.75 -8.58 -5.47
N PRO A 490 24.81 -7.81 -5.82
CA PRO A 490 25.63 -8.09 -6.99
C PRO A 490 26.43 -9.40 -6.85
N SER A 491 26.91 -9.92 -7.98
CA SER A 491 27.64 -11.19 -8.03
C SER A 491 28.94 -11.14 -7.21
N SER A 492 29.45 -12.30 -6.77
CA SER A 492 30.73 -12.38 -6.04
C SER A 492 31.93 -11.80 -6.82
N VAL A 493 31.85 -11.75 -8.16
CA VAL A 493 32.87 -11.10 -9.01
C VAL A 493 32.78 -9.57 -8.92
N GLN A 494 31.57 -9.00 -8.92
CA GLN A 494 31.33 -7.56 -8.74
C GLN A 494 31.65 -7.11 -7.32
N ARG A 495 31.14 -7.80 -6.28
CA ARG A 495 31.49 -7.53 -4.87
C ARG A 495 32.99 -7.50 -4.62
N ARG A 496 33.75 -8.33 -5.35
CA ARG A 496 35.22 -8.39 -5.26
C ARG A 496 35.94 -7.28 -6.00
N ARG A 497 35.31 -6.64 -6.99
CA ARG A 497 35.81 -5.38 -7.57
C ARG A 497 35.48 -4.21 -6.63
N GLU A 498 34.25 -4.15 -6.13
CA GLU A 498 33.78 -3.12 -5.19
C GLU A 498 34.62 -3.08 -3.90
N LYS A 499 34.72 -4.19 -3.15
CA LYS A 499 35.48 -4.23 -1.89
C LYS A 499 36.99 -4.05 -2.07
N LYS A 500 37.53 -4.25 -3.28
CA LYS A 500 38.94 -3.93 -3.63
C LYS A 500 39.17 -2.48 -4.05
N ALA A 501 38.11 -1.70 -4.27
CA ALA A 501 38.21 -0.27 -4.53
C ALA A 501 38.02 0.57 -3.25
N PHE A 502 37.62 -0.07 -2.14
CA PHE A 502 37.46 0.54 -0.81
C PHE A 502 38.59 0.18 0.17
N ALA A 503 39.57 -0.62 -0.24
CA ALA A 503 40.65 -1.17 0.59
C ALA A 503 41.99 -1.15 -0.14
#